data_AF-A0A527REJ6-F1
#
_entry.id   AF-A0A527REJ6-F1
#
_cell.length_a   1.000
_cell.length_b   1.000
_cell.length_c   1.000
_cell.angle_alpha   90.00
_cell.angle_beta   90.00
_cell.angle_gamma   90.00
#
_symmetry.space_group_name_H-M   'P 1'
#
loop_
_entity.id
_entity.type
_entity.pdbx_description
1 polymer ?
#
loop_
_entity_poly.entity_id
_entity_poly.type
_entity_poly.pdbx_seq_one_letter_code
_entity_poly.pdbx_strand_id
1 'polypeptide(L)' 'TVAFNLPCIEMEGFEADDIIATYCRLACEVGADTTIISSDKDLMQLVGPTVGMYDPMKDRQIGIPEVIE' A
#
# COMPACT_ATOMS: atom_id res chain seq x y z
N THR A 1 10.37 12.79 12.94
CA THR A 1 10.29 12.04 11.67
C THR A 1 11.52 11.18 11.38
N VAL A 2 12.50 11.03 12.29
CA VAL A 2 13.74 10.25 12.04
C VAL A 2 13.77 8.94 12.86
N ALA A 3 12.70 8.15 12.84
CA ALA A 3 12.69 6.90 13.62
C ALA A 3 13.35 5.73 12.85
N PHE A 4 13.35 5.72 11.51
CA PHE A 4 13.85 4.58 10.72
C PHE A 4 14.48 4.95 9.37
N ASN A 5 14.88 6.22 9.18
CA ASN A 5 15.31 6.73 7.87
C ASN A 5 14.25 6.53 6.75
N LEU A 6 12.97 6.52 7.14
CA LEU A 6 11.86 6.41 6.21
C LEU A 6 11.42 7.82 5.79
N PRO A 7 11.31 8.12 4.48
CA PRO A 7 10.72 9.36 4.02
C PRO A 7 9.27 9.48 4.51
N CYS A 8 8.94 10.60 5.15
CA CYS A 8 7.56 10.99 5.39
C CYS A 8 7.13 11.87 4.23
N ILE A 9 6.13 11.41 3.46
CA ILE A 9 5.64 12.11 2.27
C ILE A 9 4.24 12.59 2.59
N GLU A 10 4.04 13.90 2.47
CA GLU A 10 2.76 14.57 2.65
C GLU A 10 2.61 15.60 1.53
N MET A 11 1.42 15.71 0.94
CA MET A 11 1.13 16.64 -0.13
C MET A 11 -0.20 17.33 0.14
N GLU A 12 -0.19 18.66 0.19
CA GLU A 12 -1.39 19.45 0.45
C GLU A 12 -2.45 19.22 -0.64
N GLY A 13 -3.69 18.96 -0.21
CA GLY A 13 -4.82 18.72 -1.11
C GLY A 13 -4.98 17.27 -1.60
N PHE A 14 -4.18 16.33 -1.09
CA PHE A 14 -4.28 14.90 -1.41
C PHE A 14 -4.48 14.06 -0.15
N GLU A 15 -5.30 13.02 -0.26
CA GLU A 15 -5.42 12.01 0.78
C GLU A 15 -4.25 11.02 0.71
N ALA A 16 -3.98 10.33 1.82
CA ALA A 16 -2.83 9.43 1.89
C ALA A 16 -2.97 8.22 0.94
N ASP A 17 -4.20 7.75 0.74
CA ASP A 17 -4.54 6.67 -0.18
C ASP A 17 -4.28 7.06 -1.64
N ASP A 18 -4.56 8.29 -2.07
CA ASP A 18 -4.22 8.81 -3.41
C ASP A 18 -2.71 8.73 -3.67
N ILE A 19 -1.92 9.14 -2.68
CA ILE A 19 -0.46 9.13 -2.73
C ILE A 19 0.04 7.67 -2.79
N ILE A 20 -0.49 6.79 -1.94
CA ILE A 20 -0.15 5.36 -1.93
C ILE A 20 -0.50 4.69 -3.25
N ALA A 21 -1.70 4.93 -3.79
CA ALA A 21 -2.16 4.39 -5.05
C ALA A 21 -1.25 4.82 -6.21
N THR A 22 -0.85 6.10 -6.22
CA THR A 22 0.09 6.64 -7.20
C THR A 22 1.44 5.92 -7.14
N TYR A 23 2.00 5.72 -5.95
CA TYR A 23 3.27 5.00 -5.81
C TYR A 23 3.16 3.52 -6.17
N CYS A 24 2.06 2.85 -5.82
CA CYS A 24 1.81 1.47 -6.23
C CYS A 24 1.81 1.35 -7.75
N ARG A 25 1.09 2.24 -8.46
CA ARG A 25 1.08 2.27 -9.92
C ARG A 25 2.48 2.48 -10.50
N LEU A 26 3.22 3.47 -10.00
CA LEU A 26 4.58 3.77 -10.48
C LEU A 26 5.54 2.60 -10.24
N ALA A 27 5.44 1.91 -9.10
CA ALA A 27 6.22 0.73 -8.80
C ALA A 27 5.88 -0.44 -9.76
N CYS A 28 4.60 -0.67 -10.03
CA CYS A 28 4.16 -1.66 -11.01
C CYS A 28 4.70 -1.36 -12.41
N GLU A 29 4.69 -0.09 -12.84
CA GLU A 29 5.17 0.33 -14.17
C GLU A 29 6.67 0.05 -14.38
N VAL A 30 7.46 0.06 -13.31
CA VAL A 30 8.89 -0.31 -13.34
C VAL A 30 9.15 -1.79 -13.03
N GLY A 31 8.09 -2.59 -12.86
CA GLY A 31 8.17 -4.02 -12.57
C GLY A 31 8.62 -4.35 -11.14
N ALA A 32 8.39 -3.45 -10.18
CA ALA A 32 8.69 -3.66 -8.77
C ALA A 32 7.49 -4.20 -7.99
N ASP A 33 7.76 -5.05 -7.00
CA ASP A 33 6.75 -5.50 -6.04
C ASP A 33 6.54 -4.46 -4.94
N THR A 34 5.29 -4.24 -4.56
CA THR A 34 4.89 -3.27 -3.54
C THR A 34 4.16 -3.97 -2.39
N THR A 35 4.48 -3.61 -1.15
CA THR A 35 3.74 -4.05 0.04
C THR A 35 3.20 -2.83 0.78
N ILE A 36 1.87 -2.75 0.88
CA ILE A 36 1.18 -1.74 1.67
C ILE A 36 1.06 -2.25 3.10
N ILE A 37 1.56 -1.50 4.08
CA ILE A 37 1.42 -1.85 5.50
C ILE A 37 0.31 -0.97 6.08
N SER A 38 -0.87 -1.55 6.27
CA SER A 38 -2.03 -0.83 6.82
C SER A 38 -3.09 -1.83 7.30
N SER A 39 -3.97 -1.40 8.21
CA SER A 39 -5.20 -2.12 8.57
C SER A 39 -6.44 -1.55 7.87
N ASP A 40 -6.26 -0.50 7.07
CA ASP A 40 -7.34 0.16 6.34
C ASP A 40 -7.80 -0.69 5.15
N LYS A 41 -9.07 -1.07 5.15
CA LYS A 41 -9.65 -1.95 4.13
C LYS A 41 -9.84 -1.25 2.80
N ASP A 42 -9.90 0.08 2.78
CA ASP A 42 -10.11 0.80 1.51
C ASP A 42 -8.89 0.66 0.59
N LEU A 43 -7.69 0.45 1.15
CA LEU A 43 -6.48 0.16 0.38
C LEU A 43 -6.46 -1.24 -0.24
N MET A 44 -7.36 -2.15 0.17
CA MET A 44 -7.44 -3.51 -0.39
C MET A 44 -7.79 -3.50 -1.89
N GLN A 45 -8.45 -2.45 -2.38
CA GLN A 45 -8.74 -2.27 -3.81
C GLN A 45 -7.48 -2.15 -4.68
N LEU A 46 -6.34 -1.79 -4.09
CA LEU A 46 -5.05 -1.66 -4.77
C LEU A 46 -4.30 -3.00 -4.89
N VAL A 47 -4.76 -4.04 -4.17
CA VAL A 47 -4.12 -5.36 -4.17
C VAL A 47 -4.24 -6.00 -5.55
N GLY A 48 -3.13 -6.52 -6.07
CA GLY A 48 -3.03 -7.04 -7.41
C GLY A 48 -1.81 -7.95 -7.59
N PRO A 49 -1.41 -8.26 -8.84
CA PRO A 49 -0.33 -9.21 -9.11
C PRO A 49 1.02 -8.85 -8.47
N THR A 50 1.33 -7.55 -8.40
CA THR A 50 2.60 -6.99 -7.88
C THR A 50 2.39 -6.09 -6.67
N VAL A 51 1.16 -6.01 -6.14
CA VAL A 51 0.81 -5.18 -4.98
C VAL A 51 0.13 -6.07 -3.94
N GLY A 52 0.79 -6.27 -2.81
CA GLY A 52 0.24 -6.96 -1.65
C GLY A 52 -0.01 -6.00 -0.50
N MET A 53 -0.76 -6.46 0.50
CA MET A 53 -1.01 -5.71 1.72
C MET A 53 -0.73 -6.57 2.96
N TYR A 54 -0.30 -5.92 4.04
CA TYR A 54 -0.03 -6.54 5.33
C TYR A 54 -0.72 -5.74 6.43
N ASP A 55 -1.58 -6.42 7.20
CA ASP A 55 -2.28 -5.88 8.37
C ASP A 55 -1.45 -6.17 9.63
N PRO A 56 -0.73 -5.18 10.18
CA PRO A 56 0.11 -5.38 11.36
C PRO A 56 -0.71 -5.60 12.63
N MET A 57 -2.00 -5.24 12.66
CA MET A 57 -2.86 -5.44 13.83
C MET A 57 -3.31 -6.90 13.97
N LYS A 58 -3.42 -7.60 12.83
CA LYS A 58 -3.85 -9.00 12.77
C LYS A 58 -2.74 -9.98 12.40
N ASP A 59 -1.52 -9.47 12.17
CA ASP A 59 -0.38 -10.26 11.70
C ASP A 59 -0.75 -11.09 10.45
N ARG A 60 -1.40 -10.43 9.48
CA ARG A 60 -2.01 -11.09 8.33
C ARG A 60 -1.56 -10.46 7.01
N GLN A 61 -1.13 -11.32 6.10
CA GLN A 61 -0.90 -10.96 4.71
C GLN A 61 -2.20 -11.06 3.90
N ILE A 62 -2.42 -10.09 3.02
CA ILE A 62 -3.60 -9.92 2.18
C ILE A 62 -3.10 -9.88 0.73
N GLY A 63 -3.44 -10.90 -0.04
CA GLY A 63 -3.24 -10.97 -1.48
C GLY A 63 -4.58 -10.98 -2.22
N ILE A 64 -4.51 -11.27 -3.53
CA ILE A 64 -5.69 -11.33 -4.41
C ILE A 64 -6.79 -12.26 -3.88
N PRO A 65 -6.50 -13.48 -3.38
CA PRO A 65 -7.55 -14.39 -2.90
C PRO A 65 -8.35 -13.83 -1.71
N GLU A 66 -7.75 -12.96 -0.90
CA GLU A 66 -8.37 -12.41 0.30
C GLU A 66 -9.24 -11.18 0.04
N VAL A 67 -9.17 -10.61 -1.17
CA VAL A 67 -9.92 -9.41 -1.58
C VAL A 67 -11.00 -9.69 -2.62
N ILE A 68 -11.06 -10.91 -3.15
CA ILE A 68 -12.17 -11.36 -4.02
C ILE A 68 -13.35 -11.76 -3.12
N GLU A 69 -14.52 -11.14 -3.32
CA GLU A 69 -15.80 -11.59 -2.74
C GLU A 69 -16.34 -12.88 -3.39
#